data_AF-A0A173RC51-F1
#
_entry.id   AF-A0A173RC51-F1
#
_cell.length_a   1.000
_cell.length_b   1.000
_cell.length_c   1.000
_cell.angle_alpha   90.00
_cell.angle_beta   90.00
_cell.angle_gamma   90.00
#
_symmetry.space_group_name_H-M   'P 1'
#
loop_
_entity.id
_entity.type
_entity.pdbx_description
1 polymer ?
#
loop_
_entity_poly.entity_id
_entity_poly.type
_entity_poly.pdbx_seq_one_letter_code
_entity_poly.pdbx_strand_id
1 'polypeptide(L)'
;MLKIILIILAILYVVKILSVISRIIQATSCIRKLQKFLCSTSPSRYSLLGNRYQRYLKVVLRIYPRICKLCPWSSSQLSYGKTDYENYFASRDLCNRLCMKRNFLVQELIDSLNPVSVFKFLLSFPSALLGSIGINTKPSSKKLLNLIGWIIAFLLDAYKPEIKSVINYLLSFL
;
A
#
# COMPACT_ATOMS: atom_id res chain seq x y z
N MET A 1 -25.10 -16.11 14.17
CA MET A 1 -23.65 -15.89 13.98
C MET A 1 -23.23 -15.88 12.52
N LEU A 2 -23.66 -16.84 11.68
CA LEU A 2 -23.31 -16.90 10.25
C LEU A 2 -23.64 -15.60 9.46
N LYS A 3 -24.82 -15.02 9.68
CA LYS A 3 -25.25 -13.76 9.03
C LYS A 3 -24.30 -12.60 9.35
N ILE A 4 -23.82 -12.51 10.59
CA ILE A 4 -22.90 -11.44 11.03
C ILE A 4 -21.53 -11.62 10.37
N ILE A 5 -21.03 -12.86 10.30
CA ILE A 5 -19.76 -13.19 9.64
C ILE A 5 -19.82 -12.83 8.14
N LEU A 6 -20.92 -13.15 7.46
CA LEU A 6 -21.14 -12.79 6.06
C LEU A 6 -21.15 -11.27 5.84
N ILE A 7 -21.80 -10.51 6.71
CA ILE A 7 -21.81 -9.05 6.64
C ILE A 7 -20.39 -8.47 6.82
N ILE A 8 -19.62 -8.98 7.78
CA ILE A 8 -18.23 -8.53 7.99
C ILE A 8 -17.38 -8.84 6.76
N LEU A 9 -17.50 -10.04 6.18
CA LEU A 9 -16.77 -10.42 4.96
C LEU A 9 -17.13 -9.50 3.78
N ALA A 10 -18.41 -9.17 3.62
CA ALA A 10 -18.86 -8.23 2.59
C ALA A 10 -18.28 -6.83 2.79
N ILE A 11 -18.25 -6.32 4.03
CA ILE A 11 -17.64 -5.02 4.35
C ILE A 11 -16.14 -5.03 4.04
N LEU A 12 -15.40 -6.05 4.49
CA LEU A 12 -13.96 -6.18 4.24
C LEU A 12 -13.65 -6.25 2.74
N TYR A 13 -14.49 -6.94 1.97
CA TYR A 13 -14.38 -7.01 0.52
C TYR A 13 -14.52 -5.62 -0.13
N VAL A 14 -15.56 -4.88 0.23
CA VAL A 14 -15.79 -3.52 -0.28
C VAL A 14 -14.63 -2.59 0.11
N VAL A 15 -14.18 -2.63 1.36
CA VAL A 15 -13.05 -1.82 1.84
C VAL A 15 -11.77 -2.11 1.05
N LYS A 16 -11.49 -3.39 0.76
CA LYS A 16 -10.33 -3.79 -0.05
C LYS A 16 -10.40 -3.18 -1.45
N ILE A 17 -11.54 -3.30 -2.13
CA ILE A 17 -11.74 -2.74 -3.47
C ILE A 17 -11.55 -1.22 -3.45
N LEU A 18 -12.19 -0.53 -2.49
CA LEU A 18 -12.07 0.93 -2.34
C LEU A 18 -10.62 1.37 -2.07
N SER A 19 -9.87 0.61 -1.28
CA SER A 19 -8.44 0.85 -1.02
C SER A 19 -7.60 0.76 -2.30
N VAL A 20 -7.83 -0.25 -3.15
CA VAL A 20 -7.12 -0.38 -4.43
C VAL A 20 -7.49 0.77 -5.38
N ILE A 21 -8.77 1.11 -5.50
CA ILE A 21 -9.25 2.25 -6.30
C ILE A 21 -8.59 3.56 -5.85
N SER A 22 -8.55 3.82 -4.54
CA SER A 22 -7.87 4.98 -3.97
C SER A 22 -6.41 5.08 -4.40
N ARG A 23 -5.67 3.96 -4.38
CA ARG A 23 -4.28 3.91 -4.84
C ARG A 23 -4.14 4.19 -6.34
N ILE A 24 -5.05 3.68 -7.17
CA ILE A 24 -5.08 3.98 -8.62
C ILE A 24 -5.29 5.47 -8.87
N ILE A 25 -6.23 6.10 -8.15
CA ILE A 25 -6.51 7.54 -8.26
C ILE A 25 -5.26 8.34 -7.85
N GLN A 26 -4.61 7.97 -6.74
CA GLN A 26 -3.39 8.62 -6.27
C GLN A 26 -2.25 8.50 -7.28
N ALA A 27 -2.01 7.31 -7.82
CA ALA A 27 -0.99 7.08 -8.85
C ALA A 27 -1.28 7.92 -10.11
N THR A 28 -2.52 7.92 -10.57
CA THR A 28 -2.94 8.70 -11.75
C THR A 28 -2.77 10.21 -11.54
N SER A 29 -3.10 10.71 -10.34
CA SER A 29 -2.88 12.13 -9.98
C SER A 29 -1.40 12.51 -10.02
N CYS A 30 -0.53 11.64 -9.49
CA CYS A 30 0.93 11.85 -9.51
C CYS A 30 1.48 11.84 -10.94
N ILE A 31 1.08 10.85 -11.76
CA ILE A 31 1.48 10.73 -13.17
C ILE A 31 1.10 12.00 -13.94
N ARG A 32 -0.15 12.48 -13.81
CA ARG A 32 -0.59 13.71 -14.49
C ARG A 32 0.26 14.92 -14.13
N LYS A 33 0.64 15.07 -12.86
CA LYS A 33 1.48 16.19 -12.39
C LYS A 33 2.91 16.09 -12.93
N LEU A 34 3.48 14.88 -12.94
CA LEU A 34 4.79 14.63 -13.55
C LEU A 34 4.76 14.90 -15.06
N GLN A 35 3.76 14.40 -15.77
CA GLN A 35 3.59 14.65 -17.21
C GLN A 35 3.44 16.14 -17.51
N LYS A 36 2.66 16.90 -16.72
CA LYS A 36 2.56 18.35 -16.88
C LYS A 36 3.91 19.05 -16.76
N PHE A 37 4.76 18.63 -15.83
CA PHE A 37 6.12 19.14 -15.72
C PHE A 37 6.97 18.74 -16.92
N LEU A 38 6.99 17.46 -17.28
CA LEU A 38 7.78 16.94 -18.41
C LEU A 38 7.39 17.57 -19.76
N CYS A 39 6.11 17.86 -19.97
CA CYS A 39 5.62 18.53 -21.19
C CYS A 39 5.81 20.05 -21.16
N SER A 40 6.15 20.66 -20.02
CA SER A 40 6.30 22.11 -19.90
C SER A 40 7.67 22.64 -20.31
N THR A 41 8.62 21.76 -20.60
CA THR A 41 9.98 22.08 -21.00
C THR A 41 10.59 20.92 -21.79
N SER A 42 11.75 21.17 -22.39
CA SER A 42 12.58 20.16 -23.05
C SER A 42 14.02 20.30 -22.54
N PRO A 43 14.74 19.18 -22.37
CA PRO A 43 16.14 19.20 -21.96
C PRO A 43 17.04 19.68 -23.10
N SER A 44 18.00 20.56 -22.77
CA SER A 44 19.19 20.93 -23.55
C SER A 44 20.43 20.38 -22.82
N ARG A 45 21.60 20.29 -23.47
CA ARG A 45 22.83 19.60 -22.99
C ARG A 45 22.93 19.43 -21.46
N TYR A 46 22.82 20.53 -20.70
CA TYR A 46 22.84 20.51 -19.22
C TYR A 46 21.80 21.43 -18.57
N SER A 47 20.75 21.82 -19.30
CA SER A 47 19.75 22.78 -18.81
C SER A 47 18.36 22.47 -19.34
N LEU A 48 17.36 23.14 -18.78
CA LEU A 48 15.98 23.06 -19.25
C LEU A 48 15.65 24.31 -20.05
N LEU A 49 14.96 24.14 -21.17
CA LEU A 49 14.57 25.26 -22.02
C LEU A 49 13.41 26.05 -21.41
N GLY A 50 13.58 27.38 -21.37
CA GLY A 50 12.62 28.33 -20.81
C GLY A 50 12.57 28.34 -19.28
N ASN A 51 11.58 29.04 -18.71
CA ASN A 51 11.36 29.14 -17.26
C ASN A 51 9.93 28.77 -16.83
N ARG A 52 9.01 28.60 -17.79
CA ARG A 52 7.59 28.29 -17.54
C ARG A 52 7.38 26.97 -16.79
N TYR A 53 8.38 26.08 -16.80
CA TYR A 53 8.33 24.80 -16.09
C TYR A 53 8.44 24.93 -14.57
N GLN A 54 9.02 26.02 -14.04
CA GLN A 54 9.34 26.15 -12.61
C GLN A 54 8.11 25.99 -11.72
N ARG A 55 6.95 26.50 -12.14
CA ARG A 55 5.68 26.32 -11.42
C ARG A 55 5.28 24.85 -11.32
N TYR A 56 5.50 24.07 -12.36
CA TYR A 56 5.17 22.64 -12.39
C TYR A 56 6.19 21.82 -11.62
N LEU A 57 7.48 22.20 -11.67
CA LEU A 57 8.53 21.59 -10.84
C LEU A 57 8.20 21.75 -9.35
N LYS A 58 7.81 22.95 -8.89
CA LYS A 58 7.37 23.17 -7.50
C LYS A 58 6.21 22.26 -7.10
N VAL A 59 5.25 22.03 -8.00
CA VAL A 59 4.14 21.11 -7.77
C VAL A 59 4.62 19.67 -7.65
N VAL A 60 5.52 19.23 -8.54
CA VAL A 60 6.12 17.88 -8.52
C VAL A 60 6.89 17.64 -7.22
N LEU A 61 7.74 18.58 -6.79
CA LEU A 61 8.47 18.49 -5.53
C LEU A 61 7.53 18.42 -4.32
N ARG A 62 6.47 19.23 -4.31
CA ARG A 62 5.46 19.20 -3.22
C ARG A 62 4.74 17.86 -3.11
N ILE A 63 4.47 17.17 -4.22
CA ILE A 63 3.80 15.87 -4.20
C ILE A 63 4.76 14.69 -4.00
N TYR A 64 6.07 14.92 -3.96
CA TYR A 64 7.06 13.85 -3.86
C TYR A 64 6.84 12.87 -2.70
N PRO A 65 6.44 13.30 -1.47
CA PRO A 65 6.12 12.36 -0.40
C PRO A 65 5.00 11.37 -0.75
N ARG A 66 4.05 11.76 -1.61
CA ARG A 66 2.99 10.87 -2.10
C ARG A 66 3.53 9.87 -3.12
N ILE A 67 4.49 10.30 -3.96
CA ILE A 67 5.20 9.42 -4.90
C ILE A 67 5.99 8.36 -4.12
N CYS A 68 6.69 8.75 -3.04
CA CYS A 68 7.44 7.83 -2.18
C CYS A 68 6.57 6.74 -1.54
N LYS A 69 5.27 6.99 -1.29
CA LYS A 69 4.35 5.96 -0.78
C LYS A 69 3.98 4.91 -1.85
N LEU A 70 4.17 5.22 -3.12
CA LEU A 70 3.80 4.36 -4.25
C LEU A 70 5.01 3.67 -4.90
N CYS A 71 6.20 4.25 -4.76
CA CYS A 71 7.45 3.77 -5.33
C CYS A 71 8.38 3.19 -4.26
N PRO A 72 9.21 2.19 -4.60
CA PRO A 72 10.24 1.67 -3.70
C PRO A 72 11.30 2.73 -3.38
N TRP A 73 11.99 2.58 -2.26
CA TRP A 73 13.02 3.53 -1.81
C TRP A 73 14.22 3.63 -2.77
N SER A 74 14.49 2.58 -3.55
CA SER A 74 15.51 2.55 -4.59
C SER A 74 15.17 3.34 -5.86
N SER A 75 13.99 3.98 -5.91
CA SER A 75 13.59 4.80 -7.06
C SER A 75 14.32 6.15 -7.11
N SER A 76 14.34 6.76 -8.30
CA SER A 76 14.91 8.10 -8.49
C SER A 76 14.34 9.11 -7.51
N GLN A 77 15.20 9.96 -6.96
CA GLN A 77 14.82 10.91 -5.92
C GLN A 77 14.69 12.33 -6.44
N LEU A 78 13.60 12.99 -6.04
CA LEU A 78 13.37 14.41 -6.28
C LEU A 78 13.78 15.21 -5.02
N SER A 79 14.44 16.34 -5.20
CA SER A 79 14.88 17.18 -4.09
C SER A 79 14.95 18.65 -4.48
N TYR A 80 14.68 19.53 -3.52
CA TYR A 80 14.89 20.99 -3.67
C TYR A 80 16.37 21.36 -3.80
N GLY A 81 17.29 20.50 -3.36
CA GLY A 81 18.74 20.73 -3.49
C GLY A 81 19.36 20.20 -4.79
N LYS A 82 18.59 19.50 -5.63
CA LYS A 82 19.03 19.04 -6.95
C LYS A 82 18.77 20.10 -8.01
N THR A 83 19.58 20.09 -9.07
CA THR A 83 19.34 20.95 -10.22
C THR A 83 18.01 20.62 -10.89
N ASP A 84 17.38 21.60 -11.53
CA ASP A 84 16.12 21.40 -12.24
C ASP A 84 16.26 20.33 -13.35
N TYR A 85 17.44 20.27 -13.99
CA TYR A 85 17.81 19.25 -14.97
C TYR A 85 17.82 17.84 -14.36
N GLU A 86 18.47 17.63 -13.21
CA GLU A 86 18.43 16.32 -12.52
C GLU A 86 17.01 15.94 -12.10
N ASN A 87 16.25 16.90 -11.57
CA ASN A 87 14.86 16.69 -11.20
C ASN A 87 13.98 16.33 -12.42
N TYR A 88 14.31 16.81 -13.62
CA TYR A 88 13.63 16.42 -14.85
C TYR A 88 13.83 14.94 -15.19
N PHE A 89 15.07 14.45 -15.18
CA PHE A 89 15.34 13.03 -15.46
C PHE A 89 14.78 12.12 -14.36
N ALA A 90 14.90 12.51 -13.09
CA ALA A 90 14.28 11.80 -11.99
C ALA A 90 12.74 11.74 -12.14
N SER A 91 12.12 12.86 -12.56
CA SER A 91 10.68 12.91 -12.83
C SER A 91 10.26 12.00 -13.98
N ARG A 92 11.10 11.89 -15.03
CA ARG A 92 10.86 10.98 -16.17
C ARG A 92 10.90 9.51 -15.73
N ASP A 93 11.92 9.11 -14.97
CA ASP A 93 12.02 7.75 -14.43
C ASP A 93 10.84 7.43 -13.49
N LEU A 94 10.52 8.33 -12.56
CA LEU A 94 9.38 8.18 -11.66
C LEU A 94 8.05 8.09 -12.41
N CYS A 95 7.87 8.85 -13.49
CA CYS A 95 6.67 8.78 -14.32
C CYS A 95 6.50 7.39 -14.95
N ASN A 96 7.57 6.85 -15.55
CA ASN A 96 7.54 5.51 -16.14
C ASN A 96 7.26 4.42 -15.09
N ARG A 97 7.91 4.51 -13.93
CA ARG A 97 7.68 3.58 -12.81
C ARG A 97 6.26 3.66 -12.28
N LEU A 98 5.70 4.85 -12.13
CA LEU A 98 4.32 5.03 -11.69
C LEU A 98 3.32 4.52 -12.74
N CYS A 99 3.58 4.71 -14.03
CA CYS A 99 2.77 4.12 -15.10
C CYS A 99 2.75 2.59 -14.97
N MET A 100 3.90 1.96 -14.77
CA MET A 100 3.98 0.51 -14.55
C MET A 100 3.26 0.10 -13.26
N LYS A 101 3.47 0.83 -12.17
CA LYS A 101 2.80 0.58 -10.88
C LYS A 101 1.28 0.69 -11.01
N ARG A 102 0.78 1.66 -11.77
CA ARG A 102 -0.65 1.80 -12.06
C ARG A 102 -1.20 0.57 -12.78
N ASN A 103 -0.48 0.03 -13.76
CA ASN A 103 -0.90 -1.19 -14.46
C ASN A 103 -1.01 -2.38 -13.48
N PHE A 104 -0.03 -2.54 -12.58
CA PHE A 104 -0.12 -3.54 -11.51
C PHE A 104 -1.31 -3.31 -10.57
N LEU A 105 -1.62 -2.06 -10.21
CA LEU A 105 -2.78 -1.76 -9.37
C LEU A 105 -4.11 -2.04 -10.08
N VAL A 106 -4.19 -1.83 -11.40
CA VAL A 106 -5.37 -2.20 -12.19
C VAL A 106 -5.53 -3.72 -12.22
N GLN A 107 -4.43 -4.47 -12.40
CA GLN A 107 -4.49 -5.92 -12.28
C GLN A 107 -4.91 -6.36 -10.87
N GLU A 108 -4.35 -5.75 -9.83
CA GLU A 108 -4.74 -6.01 -8.43
C GLU A 108 -6.23 -5.71 -8.18
N LEU A 109 -6.80 -4.70 -8.84
CA LEU A 109 -8.23 -4.40 -8.78
C LEU A 109 -9.05 -5.53 -9.42
N ILE A 110 -8.69 -5.98 -10.62
CA ILE A 110 -9.35 -7.10 -11.30
C ILE A 110 -9.28 -8.36 -10.43
N ASP A 111 -8.10 -8.67 -9.91
CA ASP A 111 -7.90 -9.82 -9.01
C ASP A 111 -8.69 -9.67 -7.71
N SER A 112 -8.91 -8.44 -7.23
CA SER A 112 -9.70 -8.16 -6.03
C SER A 112 -11.19 -8.41 -6.22
N LEU A 113 -11.70 -8.38 -7.46
CA LEU A 113 -13.09 -8.73 -7.77
C LEU A 113 -13.35 -10.25 -7.71
N ASN A 114 -12.30 -11.06 -7.59
CA ASN A 114 -12.46 -12.48 -7.32
C ASN A 114 -12.77 -12.69 -5.82
N PRO A 115 -13.88 -13.34 -5.45
CA PRO A 115 -14.25 -13.60 -4.05
C PRO A 115 -13.20 -14.43 -3.30
N VAL A 116 -12.40 -15.26 -3.99
CA VAL A 116 -11.26 -15.98 -3.38
C VAL A 116 -10.21 -15.00 -2.81
N SER A 117 -10.15 -13.79 -3.34
CA SER A 117 -9.26 -12.74 -2.85
C SER A 117 -9.64 -12.22 -1.45
N VAL A 118 -10.90 -12.41 -1.02
CA VAL A 118 -11.37 -12.10 0.34
C VAL A 118 -10.75 -13.08 1.34
N PHE A 119 -10.76 -14.37 1.01
CA PHE A 119 -10.12 -15.38 1.86
C PHE A 119 -8.62 -15.13 2.00
N LYS A 120 -7.94 -14.75 0.91
CA LYS A 120 -6.53 -14.33 0.98
C LYS A 120 -6.33 -13.09 1.87
N PHE A 121 -7.24 -12.13 1.83
CA PHE A 121 -7.20 -10.95 2.69
C PHE A 121 -7.43 -11.31 4.16
N LEU A 122 -8.41 -12.18 4.45
CA LEU A 122 -8.69 -12.69 5.78
C LEU A 122 -7.45 -13.42 6.34
N LEU A 123 -6.87 -14.33 5.57
CA LEU A 123 -5.64 -15.03 5.97
C LEU A 123 -4.48 -14.07 6.24
N SER A 124 -4.43 -12.93 5.55
CA SER A 124 -3.40 -11.90 5.75
C SER A 124 -3.77 -10.79 6.74
N PHE A 125 -4.94 -10.89 7.38
CA PHE A 125 -5.47 -9.89 8.30
C PHE A 125 -4.54 -9.55 9.46
N PRO A 126 -3.87 -10.52 10.15
CA PRO A 126 -2.98 -10.19 11.26
C PRO A 126 -1.84 -9.24 10.86
N SER A 127 -1.18 -9.52 9.72
CA SER A 127 -0.13 -8.65 9.20
C SER A 127 -0.66 -7.32 8.68
N ALA A 128 -1.90 -7.28 8.16
CA ALA A 128 -2.54 -6.05 7.72
C ALA A 128 -2.87 -5.11 8.90
N LEU A 129 -3.31 -5.68 10.04
CA LEU A 129 -3.55 -4.97 11.29
C LEU A 129 -2.25 -4.38 11.86
N LEU A 130 -1.17 -5.17 11.92
CA LEU A 130 0.13 -4.66 12.37
C LEU A 130 0.64 -3.52 11.48
N GLY A 131 0.41 -3.65 10.16
CA GLY A 131 0.75 -2.61 9.19
C GLY A 131 -0.02 -1.31 9.39
N SER A 132 -1.27 -1.35 9.87
CA SER A 132 -2.06 -0.13 10.14
C SER A 132 -1.56 0.63 11.37
N ILE A 133 -0.92 -0.06 12.32
CA ILE A 133 -0.26 0.52 13.50
C ILE A 133 1.17 0.99 13.16
N GLY A 134 1.62 0.80 11.92
CA GLY A 134 2.92 1.27 11.42
C GLY A 134 4.04 0.24 11.45
N ILE A 135 3.75 -1.02 11.82
CA ILE A 135 4.74 -2.09 11.86
C ILE A 135 4.92 -2.65 10.45
N ASN A 136 6.00 -2.23 9.78
CA ASN A 136 6.27 -2.63 8.40
C ASN A 136 7.26 -3.80 8.34
N THR A 137 6.77 -5.02 8.14
CA THR A 137 7.61 -6.23 8.12
C THR A 137 7.96 -6.72 6.71
N LYS A 138 9.06 -7.46 6.59
CA LYS A 138 9.50 -8.07 5.33
C LYS A 138 8.46 -9.09 4.82
N PRO A 139 8.38 -9.35 3.49
CA PRO A 139 7.38 -10.25 2.91
C PRO A 139 7.38 -11.66 3.52
N SER A 140 8.56 -12.21 3.80
CA SER A 140 8.75 -13.52 4.43
C SER A 140 8.19 -13.53 5.86
N SER A 141 8.45 -12.45 6.62
CA SER A 141 7.95 -12.27 7.98
C SER A 141 6.44 -12.10 8.05
N LYS A 142 5.81 -11.51 7.02
CA LYS A 142 4.34 -11.37 6.96
C LYS A 142 3.62 -12.72 6.96
N LYS A 143 4.13 -13.71 6.24
CA LYS A 143 3.54 -15.07 6.21
C LYS A 143 3.57 -15.71 7.60
N LEU A 144 4.71 -15.61 8.27
CA LEU A 144 4.92 -16.17 9.61
C LEU A 144 4.07 -15.45 10.67
N LEU A 145 3.96 -14.12 10.58
CA LEU A 145 3.06 -13.33 11.44
C LEU A 145 1.58 -13.65 11.23
N ASN A 146 1.16 -13.87 9.99
CA ASN A 146 -0.22 -14.31 9.71
C ASN A 146 -0.50 -15.67 10.34
N LEU A 147 0.42 -16.61 10.21
CA LEU A 147 0.31 -17.94 10.82
C LEU A 147 0.25 -17.85 12.35
N ILE A 148 1.18 -17.13 12.99
CA ILE A 148 1.17 -16.92 14.45
C ILE A 148 -0.10 -16.21 14.90
N GLY A 149 -0.52 -15.16 14.19
CA GLY A 149 -1.72 -14.40 14.54
C GLY A 149 -2.98 -15.27 14.52
N TRP A 150 -3.10 -16.17 13.54
CA TRP A 150 -4.20 -17.13 13.49
C TRP A 150 -4.07 -18.25 14.52
N ILE A 151 -2.86 -18.71 14.85
CA ILE A 151 -2.63 -19.65 15.96
C ILE A 151 -3.05 -19.02 17.29
N ILE A 152 -2.69 -17.76 17.54
CA ILE A 152 -3.10 -17.03 18.75
C ILE A 152 -4.61 -16.85 18.75
N ALA A 153 -5.22 -16.44 17.65
CA ALA A 153 -6.68 -16.31 17.55
C ALA A 153 -7.38 -17.65 17.80
N PHE A 154 -6.85 -18.75 17.27
CA PHE A 154 -7.34 -20.10 17.53
C PHE A 154 -7.18 -20.49 19.00
N LEU A 155 -6.04 -20.22 19.63
CA LEU A 155 -5.81 -20.50 21.05
C LEU A 155 -6.73 -19.67 21.95
N LEU A 156 -6.97 -18.39 21.61
CA LEU A 156 -7.89 -17.51 22.32
C LEU A 156 -9.34 -17.94 22.16
N ASP A 157 -9.74 -18.41 20.97
CA ASP A 157 -11.07 -18.95 20.70
C ASP A 157 -11.25 -20.36 21.28
N ALA A 158 -10.16 -21.13 21.42
CA ALA A 158 -10.14 -22.38 22.19
C ALA A 158 -10.31 -22.09 23.68
N TYR A 159 -9.70 -21.04 24.23
CA TYR A 159 -9.82 -20.58 25.63
C TYR A 159 -11.18 -19.96 26.01
N LYS A 160 -12.23 -20.34 25.30
CA LYS A 160 -13.63 -20.17 25.67
C LYS A 160 -13.93 -20.75 27.06
N PRO A 161 -15.01 -20.31 27.73
CA PRO A 161 -15.31 -20.58 29.14
C PRO A 161 -15.24 -22.05 29.58
N GLU A 162 -15.39 -23.00 28.66
CA GLU A 162 -15.27 -24.44 28.88
C GLU A 162 -13.82 -24.89 29.15
N ILE A 163 -12.80 -24.31 28.49
CA ILE A 163 -11.39 -24.59 28.80
C ILE A 163 -10.99 -23.99 30.15
N LYS A 164 -11.61 -22.85 30.49
CA LYS A 164 -11.43 -22.17 31.77
C LYS A 164 -11.97 -23.00 32.95
N SER A 165 -13.05 -23.75 32.75
CA SER A 165 -13.62 -24.61 33.81
C SER A 165 -12.76 -25.85 34.07
N VAL A 166 -12.19 -26.47 33.04
CA VAL A 166 -11.30 -27.64 33.17
C VAL A 166 -9.96 -27.29 33.81
N ILE A 167 -9.37 -26.14 33.46
CA ILE A 167 -8.11 -25.66 34.08
C ILE A 167 -8.33 -25.29 35.56
N ASN A 168 -9.45 -24.63 35.88
CA ASN A 168 -9.82 -24.36 37.27
C ASN A 168 -10.12 -25.65 38.06
N TYR A 169 -10.71 -26.66 37.42
CA TYR A 169 -10.95 -27.96 38.05
C TYR A 169 -9.63 -28.71 38.31
N LEU A 170 -8.68 -28.72 37.37
CA LEU A 170 -7.34 -29.31 37.56
C LEU A 170 -6.51 -28.58 38.63
N LEU A 171 -6.57 -27.25 38.66
CA LEU A 171 -5.94 -26.44 39.72
C LEU A 171 -6.60 -26.61 41.09
N SER A 172 -7.83 -27.14 41.16
CA SER A 172 -8.49 -27.45 42.44
C SER A 172 -8.07 -28.78 43.06
N PHE A 173 -7.34 -29.62 42.31
CA PHE A 173 -6.77 -30.89 42.79
C PHE A 173 -5.27 -30.79 43.14
N LEU A 174 -4.64 -29.67 42.81
CA LEU A 174 -3.27 -29.29 43.19
C LEU A 174 -3.31 -28.43 44.47
#